data_AF-A0A1Y4NIV6-F1
#
_entry.id   AF-A0A1Y4NIV6-F1
#
_cell.length_a   1.000
_cell.length_b   1.000
_cell.length_c   1.000
_cell.angle_alpha   90.00
_cell.angle_beta   90.00
_cell.angle_gamma   90.00
#
_symmetry.space_group_name_H-M   'P 1'
#
loop_
_entity.id
_entity.type
_entity.pdbx_description
1 polymer ?
#
loop_
_entity_poly.entity_id
_entity_poly.type
_entity_poly.pdbx_seq_one_letter_code
_entity_poly.pdbx_strand_id
1 'polypeptide(L)' 'MSIGKTILNVRKEKGMSQEEFGELFHVTRQTVSNWENEKNYPDLNTLVTMSDMFEISLDKLLKEDKQ' A
#
# COMPACT_ATOMS: atom_id res chain seq x y z
N MET A 1 11.10 -7.61 -1.13
CA MET A 1 10.17 -6.64 -1.73
C MET A 1 9.96 -5.51 -0.74
N SER A 2 9.85 -4.27 -1.16
CA SER A 2 9.54 -3.18 -0.24
C SER A 2 8.05 -2.89 -0.20
N ILE A 3 7.60 -2.25 0.88
CA ILE A 3 6.19 -1.90 1.08
C ILE A 3 5.61 -1.06 -0.07
N GLY A 4 6.39 -0.11 -0.62
CA GLY A 4 5.96 0.71 -1.75
C GLY A 4 5.68 -0.13 -2.99
N LYS A 5 6.51 -1.14 -3.27
CA LYS A 5 6.29 -2.10 -4.37
C LYS A 5 5.07 -2.98 -4.10
N THR A 6 4.85 -3.40 -2.87
CA THR A 6 3.66 -4.19 -2.51
C THR A 6 2.38 -3.38 -2.75
N ILE A 7 2.31 -2.14 -2.28
CA ILE A 7 1.16 -1.25 -2.51
C ILE A 7 0.91 -1.04 -4.01
N LEU A 8 1.98 -0.77 -4.78
CA LEU A 8 1.90 -0.62 -6.23
C LEU A 8 1.32 -1.86 -6.92
N ASN A 9 1.78 -3.05 -6.54
CA ASN A 9 1.35 -4.31 -7.13
C ASN A 9 -0.13 -4.56 -6.83
N VAL A 10 -0.53 -4.43 -5.57
CA VAL A 10 -1.93 -4.63 -5.13
C VAL A 10 -2.86 -3.68 -5.87
N ARG A 11 -2.50 -2.40 -5.95
CA ARG A 11 -3.30 -1.40 -6.66
C ARG A 11 -3.47 -1.78 -8.14
N LYS A 12 -2.38 -2.19 -8.79
CA LYS A 12 -2.39 -2.58 -10.21
C LYS A 12 -3.15 -3.88 -10.46
N GLU A 13 -3.03 -4.88 -9.58
CA GLU A 13 -3.78 -6.14 -9.65
C GLU A 13 -5.29 -5.92 -9.58
N LYS A 14 -5.72 -4.89 -8.84
CA LYS A 14 -7.12 -4.47 -8.77
C LYS A 14 -7.53 -3.48 -9.87
N GLY A 15 -6.63 -3.11 -10.77
CA GLY A 15 -6.93 -2.20 -11.88
C GLY A 15 -7.21 -0.75 -11.47
N MET A 16 -6.80 -0.34 -10.26
CA MET A 16 -7.12 0.99 -9.71
C MET A 16 -6.07 2.05 -10.07
N SER A 17 -6.52 3.28 -10.28
CA SER A 17 -5.68 4.47 -10.26
C SER A 17 -5.21 4.79 -8.82
N GLN A 18 -4.18 5.63 -8.70
CA GLN A 18 -3.71 6.09 -7.37
C GLN A 18 -4.76 6.90 -6.62
N GLU A 19 -5.69 7.55 -7.35
CA GLU A 19 -6.78 8.32 -6.77
C GLU A 19 -7.84 7.39 -6.17
N GLU A 20 -8.36 6.45 -6.96
CA GLU A 20 -9.32 5.43 -6.49
C GLU A 20 -8.76 4.62 -5.32
N PHE A 21 -7.48 4.27 -5.35
CA PHE A 21 -6.84 3.57 -4.23
C PHE A 21 -6.75 4.45 -2.97
N GLY A 22 -6.50 5.75 -3.15
CA GLY A 22 -6.41 6.69 -2.03
C GLY A 22 -7.75 6.90 -1.34
N GLU A 23 -8.85 6.90 -2.11
CA GLU A 23 -10.21 7.03 -1.59
C GLU A 23 -10.55 5.93 -0.57
N LEU A 24 -10.07 4.69 -0.79
CA LEU A 24 -10.27 3.55 0.12
C LEU A 24 -9.69 3.78 1.53
N PHE A 25 -8.65 4.61 1.63
CA PHE A 25 -7.94 4.90 2.88
C PHE A 25 -8.11 6.36 3.32
N HIS A 26 -9.02 7.10 2.66
CA HIS A 26 -9.23 8.52 2.91
C HIS A 26 -7.96 9.38 2.79
N VAL A 27 -7.10 9.04 1.83
CA VAL A 27 -5.87 9.78 1.53
C VAL A 27 -5.87 10.31 0.10
N THR A 28 -5.01 11.30 -0.15
CA THR A 28 -4.86 11.86 -1.49
C THR A 28 -4.11 10.93 -2.43
N ARG A 29 -4.33 11.08 -3.74
CA ARG A 29 -3.50 10.46 -4.79
C ARG A 29 -2.00 10.71 -4.58
N GLN A 30 -1.61 11.90 -4.11
CA GLN A 30 -0.22 12.23 -3.83
C GLN A 30 0.35 11.41 -2.66
N THR A 31 -0.46 11.13 -1.64
CA THR A 31 -0.09 10.26 -0.52
C THR A 31 0.19 8.84 -1.02
N VAL A 32 -0.69 8.27 -1.84
CA VAL A 32 -0.47 6.95 -2.45
C VAL A 32 0.81 6.93 -3.30
N SER A 33 1.03 7.97 -4.10
CA SER A 33 2.26 8.12 -4.87
C SER A 33 3.50 8.16 -3.97
N ASN A 34 3.44 8.86 -2.84
CA ASN A 34 4.54 8.91 -1.88
C ASN A 34 4.80 7.54 -1.23
N TRP A 35 3.75 6.75 -0.93
CA TRP A 35 3.89 5.37 -0.45
C TRP A 35 4.57 4.47 -1.48
N GLU A 36 4.11 4.51 -2.74
CA GLU A 36 4.67 3.69 -3.83
C GLU A 36 6.12 4.04 -4.16
N ASN A 37 6.55 5.27 -3.89
CA ASN A 37 7.91 5.76 -4.09
C ASN A 37 8.71 5.85 -2.78
N GLU A 38 8.23 5.25 -1.69
CA GLU A 38 8.95 5.15 -0.40
C GLU A 38 9.36 6.49 0.23
N LYS A 39 8.63 7.57 -0.10
CA LYS A 39 8.87 8.90 0.48
C LYS A 39 8.29 9.01 1.90
N ASN A 40 7.20 8.29 2.15
CA ASN A 40 6.60 8.08 3.46
C ASN A 40 5.87 6.73 3.46
N TYR A 41 5.36 6.34 4.62
CA TYR A 41 4.71 5.05 4.80
C TYR A 41 3.27 5.23 5.30
N PRO A 42 2.36 4.27 5.00
CA PRO A 42 1.06 4.24 5.63
C PRO A 42 1.20 4.04 7.14
N ASP A 43 0.26 4.56 7.92
CA ASP A 43 0.21 4.28 9.36
C ASP A 43 -0.27 2.85 9.64
N LEU A 44 -0.14 2.41 10.90
CA LEU A 44 -0.49 1.05 11.29
C LEU A 44 -1.96 0.70 10.99
N ASN A 45 -2.88 1.64 11.19
CA ASN A 45 -4.31 1.41 10.93
C ASN A 45 -4.57 1.20 9.44
N THR A 46 -3.90 1.99 8.60
CA THR A 46 -3.97 1.86 7.15
C THR A 46 -3.41 0.51 6.71
N LEU A 47 -2.30 0.07 7.29
CA LEU A 47 -1.71 -1.25 6.99
C LEU A 47 -2.61 -2.40 7.39
N VAL A 48 -3.24 -2.33 8.56
CA VAL A 48 -4.23 -3.31 9.01
C VAL A 48 -5.42 -3.33 8.04
N THR A 49 -5.92 -2.15 7.65
CA THR A 49 -7.03 -2.05 6.68
C THR A 49 -6.65 -2.64 5.32
N MET A 50 -5.44 -2.38 4.83
CA MET A 50 -4.93 -2.98 3.59
C MET A 50 -4.81 -4.50 3.71
N SER A 51 -4.33 -5.00 4.84
CA SER A 51 -4.20 -6.43 5.13
C SER A 51 -5.55 -7.14 5.03
N ASP A 52 -6.57 -6.58 5.68
CA ASP A 52 -7.91 -7.14 5.72
C ASP A 52 -8.62 -7.03 4.36
N MET A 53 -8.50 -5.88 3.68
CA MET A 53 -9.19 -5.61 2.41
C MET A 53 -8.62 -6.41 1.24
N PHE A 54 -7.31 -6.65 1.23
CA PHE A 54 -6.63 -7.31 0.10
C PHE A 54 -6.18 -8.73 0.42
N GLU A 55 -6.50 -9.26 1.61
CA GLU A 55 -6.11 -10.58 2.09
C GLU A 55 -4.58 -10.80 2.07
N ILE A 56 -3.83 -9.79 2.51
CA ILE A 56 -2.37 -9.79 2.52
C ILE A 56 -1.88 -9.73 3.95
N SER A 57 -1.05 -10.69 4.36
CA SER A 57 -0.49 -10.64 5.72
C SER A 57 0.34 -9.38 5.95
N LEU A 58 0.22 -8.80 7.16
CA LEU A 58 1.07 -7.68 7.58
C LEU A 58 2.56 -8.00 7.46
N ASP A 59 2.94 -9.26 7.69
CA ASP A 59 4.30 -9.75 7.43
C ASP A 59 4.73 -9.51 5.98
N LYS A 60 3.88 -9.77 4.99
CA LYS A 60 4.18 -9.54 3.58
C LYS A 60 4.19 -8.05 3.20
N LEU A 61 3.45 -7.22 3.92
CA LEU A 61 3.45 -5.76 3.75
C LEU A 61 4.71 -5.11 4.35
N LEU A 62 5.17 -5.60 5.51
CA LEU A 62 6.22 -4.97 6.31
C LEU A 62 7.60 -5.60 6.16
N LYS A 63 7.70 -6.90 5.86
CA LYS A 63 9.00 -7.54 5.68
C LYS A 63 9.55 -7.15 4.33
N GLU A 64 10.58 -6.31 4.36
CA GLU A 64 11.54 -6.29 3.29
C GLU A 64 12.14 -7.69 3.14
N ASP A 65 12.28 -8.17 1.90
CA ASP A 65 13.10 -9.37 1.66
C ASP A 65 14.49 -8.98 2.15
N LYS A 66 14.85 -9.43 3.35
CA LYS A 66 16.24 -9.44 3.81
C LYS A 66 16.95 -10.42 2.91
N GLN A 67 17.52 -9.91 1.83
CA GLN A 67 18.56 -10.63 1.12
C GLN A 67 19.83 -10.60 1.96
#